data_AF-A0A428NBP9-F1
#
_entry.id   AF-A0A428NBP9-F1
#
_cell.length_a   1.000
_cell.length_b   1.000
_cell.length_c   1.000
_cell.angle_alpha   90.00
_cell.angle_beta   90.00
_cell.angle_gamma   90.00
#
_symmetry.space_group_name_H-M   'P 1'
#
loop_
_entity.id
_entity.type
_entity.pdbx_description
1 polymer ?
#
loop_
_entity_poly.entity_id
_entity_poly.type
_entity_poly.pdbx_seq_one_letter_code
_entity_poly.pdbx_strand_id
1 'polypeptide(L)'
;YVAVTESTPPPRPIASSLQQTPWLRNTSSFANSSEHRKYVDDVLKEELGSMYVGLRHFHNTYFGGVVGLDAVSEAFFDQCVEGSDPLFEDGWKGWPENANQDDVLSWFADFSDKLAAFADSHGSISTHQHRRRPLAQPNKPIQGSTGERKLDVGFVKDTKAGKHSRCHWSQILVPGELKSNPSADKASMAWLDLGRYAREVLTAQDTRRFVLGFTICGSLMRVWAFDRLGGIASEQFDINQDRRQFVSTILGFLWMNEEQLGFDPTIMTANGERFIEVNRNGSTERIIIDKKMQRAPCIAGRATTCWKAHPEGQPEMLLVIKDSWQYPERDEEGELLREVTDKGVVNIARYYHHETVQIHGADDDIRNNVRRGLDITQAANY
;
A
#
# COMPACT_ATOMS: atom_id res chain seq x y z
N TYR A 1 -2.90 -46.35 -49.54
CA TYR A 1 -2.12 -45.82 -48.40
C TYR A 1 -1.93 -44.33 -48.61
N VAL A 2 -2.74 -43.51 -47.94
CA VAL A 2 -2.61 -42.05 -47.95
C VAL A 2 -1.83 -41.69 -46.69
N ALA A 3 -0.59 -41.22 -46.85
CA ALA A 3 0.22 -40.74 -45.75
C ALA A 3 -0.28 -39.35 -45.33
N VAL A 4 -0.79 -39.23 -44.11
CA VAL A 4 -1.13 -37.97 -43.48
C VAL A 4 0.17 -37.37 -42.96
N THR A 5 0.66 -36.32 -43.59
CA THR A 5 1.71 -35.47 -43.01
C THR A 5 1.07 -34.57 -41.95
N GLU A 6 1.37 -34.81 -40.68
CA GLU A 6 1.03 -33.90 -39.59
C GLU A 6 1.67 -32.52 -39.85
N SER A 7 0.83 -31.49 -39.96
CA SER A 7 1.27 -30.11 -40.01
C SER A 7 1.79 -29.73 -38.63
N THR A 8 3.10 -29.51 -38.51
CA THR A 8 3.70 -28.89 -37.32
C THR A 8 3.07 -27.51 -37.13
N PRO A 9 2.65 -27.11 -35.91
CA PRO A 9 2.15 -25.77 -35.68
C PRO A 9 3.23 -24.74 -36.05
N PRO A 10 2.87 -23.56 -36.60
CA PRO A 10 3.86 -22.53 -36.84
C PRO A 10 4.53 -22.15 -35.51
N PRO A 11 5.84 -21.85 -35.51
CA PRO A 11 6.52 -21.41 -34.31
C PRO A 11 5.78 -20.19 -33.75
N ARG A 12 5.30 -20.30 -32.51
CA ARG A 12 4.74 -19.15 -31.79
C ARG A 12 5.81 -18.06 -31.85
N PRO A 13 5.48 -16.81 -32.22
CA PRO A 13 6.41 -15.72 -32.07
C PRO A 13 6.71 -15.63 -30.57
N ILE A 14 7.90 -16.07 -30.19
CA ILE A 14 8.42 -15.88 -28.84
C ILE A 14 8.50 -14.37 -28.69
N ALA A 15 7.48 -13.77 -28.04
CA ALA A 15 7.60 -12.44 -27.50
C ALA A 15 8.95 -12.42 -26.76
N SER A 16 9.81 -11.50 -27.19
CA SER A 16 11.24 -11.45 -26.85
C SER A 16 11.55 -12.09 -25.50
N SER A 17 12.52 -13.00 -25.45
CA SER A 17 13.02 -13.63 -24.22
C SER A 17 13.43 -12.63 -23.12
N LEU A 18 13.48 -11.33 -23.46
CA LEU A 18 13.60 -10.17 -22.58
C LEU A 18 12.42 -9.98 -21.59
N GLN A 19 11.28 -10.67 -21.75
CA GLN A 19 10.15 -10.64 -20.80
C GLN A 19 10.02 -11.92 -19.94
N GLN A 20 10.73 -13.01 -20.26
CA GLN A 20 10.55 -14.31 -19.59
C GLN A 20 11.50 -14.58 -18.42
N THR A 21 12.42 -13.66 -18.14
CA THR A 21 13.20 -13.61 -16.89
C THR A 21 12.87 -12.27 -16.23
N PRO A 22 12.49 -12.21 -14.94
CA PRO A 22 12.26 -10.93 -14.28
C PRO A 22 13.48 -10.05 -14.52
N TRP A 23 13.23 -8.82 -14.98
CA TRP A 23 14.26 -7.81 -15.12
C TRP A 23 15.09 -7.68 -13.83
N LEU A 24 16.36 -7.33 -14.03
CA LEU A 24 17.46 -7.27 -13.09
C LEU A 24 17.05 -6.73 -11.70
N ARG A 25 17.47 -7.44 -10.64
CA ARG A 25 17.63 -6.96 -9.25
C ARG A 25 16.55 -5.99 -8.76
N ASN A 26 15.60 -6.45 -7.96
CA ASN A 26 14.74 -5.56 -7.18
C ASN A 26 15.36 -5.29 -5.79
N THR A 27 14.72 -4.44 -4.98
CA THR A 27 15.16 -4.10 -3.63
C THR A 27 15.10 -5.26 -2.63
N SER A 28 14.55 -6.43 -3.02
CA SER A 28 14.68 -7.68 -2.25
C SER A 28 15.99 -8.44 -2.51
N SER A 29 16.79 -8.00 -3.48
CA SER A 29 18.05 -8.65 -3.88
C SER A 29 19.26 -8.20 -3.05
N PHE A 30 19.09 -7.22 -2.14
CA PHE A 30 20.17 -6.77 -1.27
C PHE A 30 20.47 -7.82 -0.20
N ALA A 31 21.65 -8.47 -0.31
CA ALA A 31 22.14 -9.42 0.69
C ALA A 31 22.82 -8.74 1.90
N ASN A 32 23.07 -7.43 1.83
CA ASN A 32 23.85 -6.70 2.82
C ASN A 32 22.94 -6.00 3.85
N SER A 33 23.28 -6.12 5.13
CA SER A 33 22.47 -5.66 6.26
C SER A 33 22.40 -4.13 6.42
N SER A 34 23.17 -3.37 5.64
CA SER A 34 23.24 -1.91 5.80
C SER A 34 22.34 -1.10 4.87
N GLU A 35 21.71 -1.72 3.84
CA GLU A 35 20.78 -1.09 2.87
C GLU A 35 21.04 0.42 2.64
N HIS A 36 22.30 0.77 2.33
CA HIS A 36 22.70 2.16 2.22
C HIS A 36 21.91 2.85 1.12
N ARG A 37 21.36 4.02 1.45
CA ARG A 37 20.48 4.82 0.59
C ARG A 37 21.00 4.95 -0.85
N LYS A 38 22.30 5.27 -1.02
CA LYS A 38 22.93 5.42 -2.35
C LYS A 38 22.81 4.20 -3.27
N TYR A 39 22.70 2.99 -2.71
CA TYR A 39 22.58 1.76 -3.50
C TYR A 39 21.13 1.34 -3.68
N VAL A 40 20.30 1.56 -2.65
CA VAL A 40 18.88 1.21 -2.68
C VAL A 40 18.09 2.15 -3.59
N ASP A 41 18.44 3.43 -3.66
CA ASP A 41 17.71 4.43 -4.44
C ASP A 41 17.69 4.11 -5.94
N ASP A 42 18.83 3.73 -6.53
CA ASP A 42 18.92 3.40 -7.96
C ASP A 42 18.11 2.14 -8.27
N VAL A 43 18.22 1.12 -7.43
CA VAL A 43 17.47 -0.14 -7.58
C VAL A 43 15.97 0.07 -7.36
N LEU A 44 15.58 0.90 -6.40
CA LEU A 44 14.18 1.23 -6.16
C LEU A 44 13.58 2.01 -7.32
N LYS A 45 14.36 2.92 -7.92
CA LYS A 45 13.93 3.66 -9.10
C LYS A 45 13.69 2.72 -10.29
N GLU A 46 14.57 1.75 -10.50
CA GLU A 46 14.37 0.71 -11.52
C GLU A 46 13.15 -0.18 -11.20
N GLU A 47 12.98 -0.56 -9.93
CA GLU A 47 11.85 -1.38 -9.45
C GLU A 47 10.50 -0.67 -9.62
N LEU A 48 10.41 0.61 -9.29
CA LEU A 48 9.20 1.41 -9.45
C LEU A 48 8.84 1.64 -10.93
N GLY A 49 9.84 1.56 -11.82
CA GLY A 49 9.66 1.79 -13.24
C GLY A 49 9.03 3.16 -13.54
N SER A 50 8.11 3.17 -14.50
CA SER A 50 7.33 4.38 -14.82
C SER A 50 6.18 4.54 -13.85
N MET A 51 6.18 5.64 -13.11
CA MET A 51 5.05 6.05 -12.27
C MET A 51 4.07 6.88 -13.08
N TYR A 52 2.80 6.47 -13.10
CA TYR A 52 1.74 7.12 -13.88
C TYR A 52 0.93 8.06 -13.00
N VAL A 53 0.86 9.33 -13.37
CA VAL A 53 0.25 10.39 -12.56
C VAL A 53 -0.84 11.12 -13.35
N GLY A 54 -1.72 11.84 -12.66
CA GLY A 54 -2.79 12.56 -13.33
C GLY A 54 -3.96 11.67 -13.74
N LEU A 55 -4.17 10.57 -13.02
CA LEU A 55 -5.32 9.70 -13.27
C LEU A 55 -6.60 10.38 -12.79
N ARG A 56 -7.52 10.59 -13.73
CA ARG A 56 -8.88 11.02 -13.43
C ARG A 56 -9.59 9.97 -12.59
N HIS A 57 -10.57 10.41 -11.79
CA HIS A 57 -11.37 9.55 -10.91
C HIS A 57 -10.59 8.81 -9.80
N PHE A 58 -9.28 9.07 -9.61
CA PHE A 58 -8.50 8.43 -8.56
C PHE A 58 -9.11 8.62 -7.16
N HIS A 59 -9.53 9.84 -6.82
CA HIS A 59 -10.16 10.14 -5.52
C HIS A 59 -11.45 9.34 -5.34
N ASN A 60 -12.38 9.41 -6.29
CA ASN A 60 -13.61 8.60 -6.24
C ASN A 60 -13.30 7.10 -6.12
N THR A 61 -12.26 6.63 -6.83
CA THR A 61 -11.86 5.22 -6.84
C THR A 61 -11.44 4.74 -5.46
N TYR A 62 -10.58 5.48 -4.74
CA TYR A 62 -10.04 5.05 -3.46
C TYR A 62 -10.88 5.51 -2.25
N PHE A 63 -11.51 6.68 -2.35
CA PHE A 63 -12.20 7.36 -1.25
C PHE A 63 -13.73 7.25 -1.33
N GLY A 64 -14.31 7.01 -2.52
CA GLY A 64 -15.78 7.00 -2.71
C GLY A 64 -16.51 5.89 -1.94
N GLY A 65 -15.80 4.86 -1.47
CA GLY A 65 -16.34 3.82 -0.59
C GLY A 65 -16.30 4.17 0.90
N VAL A 66 -15.75 5.31 1.30
CA VAL A 66 -15.67 5.73 2.70
C VAL A 66 -17.01 6.32 3.11
N VAL A 67 -17.75 5.58 3.95
CA VAL A 67 -19.11 5.93 4.36
C VAL A 67 -19.13 7.32 5.01
N GLY A 68 -20.08 8.17 4.60
CA GLY A 68 -20.27 9.51 5.18
C GLY A 68 -19.19 10.55 4.88
N LEU A 69 -18.16 10.21 4.09
CA LEU A 69 -17.02 11.09 3.84
C LEU A 69 -17.43 12.42 3.20
N ASP A 70 -18.22 12.36 2.13
CA ASP A 70 -18.63 13.57 1.40
C ASP A 70 -19.44 14.52 2.29
N ALA A 71 -20.47 13.99 2.96
CA ALA A 71 -21.36 14.78 3.82
C ALA A 71 -20.63 15.47 4.97
N VAL A 72 -19.67 14.79 5.62
CA VAL A 72 -18.90 15.40 6.73
C VAL A 72 -17.79 16.31 6.22
N SER A 73 -17.22 16.03 5.05
CA SER A 73 -16.27 16.94 4.40
C SER A 73 -16.94 18.28 4.05
N GLU A 74 -18.15 18.22 3.51
CA GLU A 74 -19.00 19.40 3.25
C GLU A 74 -19.28 20.16 4.55
N ALA A 75 -19.76 19.48 5.59
CA ALA A 75 -20.10 20.12 6.86
C ALA A 75 -18.90 20.78 7.57
N PHE A 76 -17.73 20.12 7.57
CA PHE A 76 -16.50 20.71 8.12
C PHE A 76 -16.07 21.92 7.31
N PHE A 77 -16.19 21.83 5.99
CA PHE A 77 -15.83 22.92 5.10
C PHE A 77 -16.71 24.16 5.36
N ASP A 78 -18.03 24.00 5.47
CA ASP A 78 -18.93 25.11 5.75
C ASP A 78 -18.57 25.79 7.09
N GLN A 79 -18.22 25.02 8.12
CA GLN A 79 -17.70 25.58 9.38
C GLN A 79 -16.39 26.35 9.20
N CYS A 80 -15.52 25.95 8.29
CA CYS A 80 -14.22 26.61 8.08
C CYS A 80 -14.34 28.00 7.41
N VAL A 81 -15.44 28.26 6.70
CA VAL A 81 -15.69 29.56 6.05
C VAL A 81 -16.67 30.45 6.82
N GLU A 82 -17.38 29.89 7.79
CA GLU A 82 -18.33 30.60 8.62
C GLU A 82 -17.70 31.15 9.92
N GLY A 83 -18.31 32.20 10.47
CA GLY A 83 -17.94 32.79 11.77
C GLY A 83 -17.06 34.04 11.68
N SER A 84 -16.63 34.55 12.84
CA SER A 84 -15.83 35.77 12.96
C SER A 84 -14.32 35.54 12.79
N ASP A 85 -13.88 34.27 12.72
CA ASP A 85 -12.48 33.88 12.54
C ASP A 85 -12.37 32.63 11.63
N PRO A 86 -12.66 32.75 10.32
CA PRO A 86 -12.67 31.62 9.42
C PRO A 86 -11.29 30.96 9.30
N LEU A 87 -11.28 29.64 9.12
CA LEU A 87 -10.06 28.86 8.83
C LEU A 87 -9.70 28.90 7.34
N PHE A 88 -10.62 29.35 6.48
CA PHE A 88 -10.41 29.46 5.05
C PHE A 88 -11.07 30.73 4.48
N GLU A 89 -10.30 31.51 3.73
CA GLU A 89 -10.79 32.66 2.94
C GLU A 89 -10.34 32.55 1.47
N ASP A 90 -9.19 33.14 1.12
CA ASP A 90 -8.51 32.98 -0.18
C ASP A 90 -7.39 31.92 -0.11
N GLY A 91 -7.46 31.05 0.90
CA GLY A 91 -6.47 30.03 1.23
C GLY A 91 -6.63 29.58 2.68
N TRP A 92 -5.91 28.53 3.07
CA TRP A 92 -5.95 28.05 4.45
C TRP A 92 -5.24 29.02 5.39
N LYS A 93 -5.95 29.45 6.43
CA LYS A 93 -5.39 30.30 7.48
C LYS A 93 -4.18 29.62 8.13
N GLY A 94 -3.06 30.35 8.18
CA GLY A 94 -1.82 29.87 8.76
C GLY A 94 -0.99 28.94 7.87
N TRP A 95 -1.39 28.71 6.62
CA TRP A 95 -0.54 28.03 5.66
C TRP A 95 0.76 28.84 5.42
N PRO A 96 1.95 28.25 5.55
CA PRO A 96 3.21 28.99 5.42
C PRO A 96 3.52 29.34 3.97
N GLU A 97 3.78 30.62 3.68
CA GLU A 97 4.04 31.13 2.32
C GLU A 97 5.21 30.42 1.62
N ASN A 98 6.28 30.10 2.36
CA ASN A 98 7.46 29.43 1.84
C ASN A 98 7.38 27.89 1.90
N ALA A 99 6.26 27.35 2.41
CA ALA A 99 6.04 25.93 2.63
C ALA A 99 7.22 25.21 3.31
N ASN A 100 7.93 25.89 4.22
CA ASN A 100 9.04 25.25 4.92
C ASN A 100 8.53 24.08 5.79
N GLN A 101 9.35 23.05 5.89
CA GLN A 101 8.93 21.75 6.40
C GLN A 101 8.38 21.82 7.83
N ASP A 102 9.07 22.52 8.74
CA ASP A 102 8.66 22.57 10.16
C ASP A 102 7.32 23.30 10.34
N ASP A 103 7.12 24.42 9.64
CA ASP A 103 5.86 25.16 9.71
C ASP A 103 4.69 24.41 9.06
N VAL A 104 4.91 23.78 7.90
CA VAL A 104 3.89 22.94 7.24
C VAL A 104 3.48 21.80 8.15
N LEU A 105 4.43 21.15 8.82
CA LEU A 105 4.14 20.06 9.74
C LEU A 105 3.37 20.49 10.98
N SER A 106 3.73 21.64 11.56
CA SER A 106 2.98 22.20 12.69
C SER A 106 1.55 22.51 12.27
N TRP A 107 1.39 23.20 11.13
CA TRP A 107 0.08 23.54 10.59
C TRP A 107 -0.76 22.30 10.26
N PHE A 108 -0.17 21.30 9.60
CA PHE A 108 -0.86 20.08 9.19
C PHE A 108 -1.30 19.23 10.39
N ALA A 109 -0.48 19.16 11.44
CA ALA A 109 -0.83 18.49 12.69
C ALA A 109 -2.01 19.19 13.37
N ASP A 110 -1.94 20.51 13.55
CA ASP A 110 -3.01 21.29 14.18
C ASP A 110 -4.32 21.22 13.37
N PHE A 111 -4.23 21.27 12.05
CA PHE A 111 -5.38 21.13 11.16
C PHE A 111 -6.03 19.74 11.27
N SER A 112 -5.21 18.69 11.22
CA SER A 112 -5.67 17.31 11.33
C SER A 112 -6.31 17.01 12.70
N ASP A 113 -5.77 17.58 13.78
CA ASP A 113 -6.34 17.45 15.13
C ASP A 113 -7.71 18.15 15.24
N LYS A 114 -7.86 19.35 14.67
CA LYS A 114 -9.17 20.06 14.59
C LYS A 114 -10.18 19.26 13.78
N LEU A 115 -9.76 18.71 12.65
CA LEU A 115 -10.60 17.92 11.76
C LEU A 115 -11.06 16.61 12.43
N ALA A 116 -10.16 15.92 13.14
CA ALA A 116 -10.49 14.73 13.91
C ALA A 116 -11.49 15.05 15.05
N ALA A 117 -11.27 16.14 15.78
CA ALA A 117 -12.18 16.56 16.85
C ALA A 117 -13.58 16.94 16.33
N PHE A 118 -13.65 17.59 15.17
CA PHE A 118 -14.93 17.88 14.51
C PHE A 118 -15.66 16.59 14.11
N ALA A 119 -14.95 15.66 13.47
CA ALA A 119 -15.50 14.37 13.07
C ALA A 119 -16.12 13.60 14.25
N ASP A 120 -15.45 13.60 15.40
CA ASP A 120 -15.96 12.95 16.63
C ASP A 120 -17.26 13.58 17.14
N SER A 121 -17.41 14.90 17.03
CA SER A 121 -18.61 15.61 17.47
C SER A 121 -19.84 15.35 16.59
N HIS A 122 -19.65 14.98 15.33
CA HIS A 122 -20.72 14.79 14.34
C HIS A 122 -21.30 13.37 14.32
N GLY A 123 -20.85 12.48 15.22
CA GLY A 123 -21.52 11.21 15.53
C GLY A 123 -21.66 10.18 14.39
N SER A 124 -21.08 10.45 13.22
CA SER A 124 -21.41 9.71 11.98
C SER A 124 -20.57 8.44 11.82
N ILE A 125 -19.31 8.44 12.26
CA ILE A 125 -18.45 7.27 12.38
C ILE A 125 -17.50 7.60 13.53
N SER A 126 -17.50 6.81 14.60
CA SER A 126 -16.57 7.07 15.69
C SER A 126 -15.14 6.98 15.15
N THR A 127 -14.37 8.07 15.14
CA THR A 127 -12.93 7.97 14.82
C THR A 127 -12.23 7.05 15.84
N HIS A 128 -12.87 6.79 16.99
CA HIS A 128 -12.47 5.78 17.97
C HIS A 128 -12.57 4.33 17.49
N GLN A 129 -13.29 4.00 16.40
CA GLN A 129 -13.28 2.65 15.82
C GLN A 129 -11.93 2.32 15.16
N HIS A 130 -11.26 3.33 14.60
CA HIS A 130 -9.99 3.11 13.88
C HIS A 130 -8.78 3.80 14.53
N ARG A 131 -8.99 4.68 15.53
CA ARG A 131 -8.00 5.39 16.35
C ARG A 131 -6.76 5.78 15.54
N ARG A 132 -6.91 6.76 14.66
CA ARG A 132 -5.79 7.25 13.84
C ARG A 132 -5.45 8.68 14.19
N ARG A 133 -4.18 9.02 14.02
CA ARG A 133 -3.72 10.39 14.14
C ARG A 133 -2.65 10.72 13.10
N PRO A 134 -2.54 11.99 12.71
CA PRO A 134 -1.34 12.47 12.03
C PRO A 134 -0.10 12.21 12.91
N LEU A 135 1.00 11.88 12.25
CA LEU A 135 2.33 11.79 12.83
C LEU A 135 3.26 12.64 11.98
N ALA A 136 3.85 13.66 12.62
CA ALA A 136 4.91 14.49 12.06
C ALA A 136 6.22 14.20 12.81
N GLN A 137 7.20 13.56 12.16
CA GLN A 137 8.50 13.25 12.77
C GLN A 137 9.68 13.41 11.77
N PRO A 138 9.82 14.59 11.12
CA PRO A 138 10.69 14.80 9.94
C PRO A 138 12.18 14.51 10.15
N ASN A 139 12.64 14.42 11.40
CA ASN A 139 14.05 14.29 11.71
C ASN A 139 14.40 13.08 12.58
N LYS A 140 13.43 12.20 12.83
CA LYS A 140 13.64 11.02 13.69
C LYS A 140 13.56 9.73 12.86
N PRO A 141 14.55 8.83 12.98
CA PRO A 141 14.44 7.51 12.38
C PRO A 141 13.22 6.75 12.92
N ILE A 142 12.44 6.17 12.00
CA ILE A 142 11.37 5.23 12.35
C ILE A 142 11.97 3.84 12.51
N GLN A 143 11.53 3.13 13.55
CA GLN A 143 12.02 1.78 13.86
C GLN A 143 11.43 0.75 12.89
N GLY A 144 12.12 -0.38 12.70
CA GLY A 144 11.62 -1.51 11.92
C GLY A 144 12.06 -1.57 10.47
N SER A 145 12.90 -0.63 10.04
CA SER A 145 13.58 -0.65 8.74
C SER A 145 15.02 -1.14 8.93
N THR A 146 15.53 -1.86 7.93
CA THR A 146 16.94 -2.31 7.89
C THR A 146 17.90 -1.11 7.84
N GLY A 147 17.56 -0.08 7.07
CA GLY A 147 18.30 1.18 7.04
C GLY A 147 17.65 2.27 7.90
N GLU A 148 18.41 3.29 8.30
CA GLU A 148 17.80 4.48 8.90
C GLU A 148 16.93 5.21 7.87
N ARG A 149 15.65 5.37 8.20
CA ARG A 149 14.65 6.04 7.35
C ARG A 149 13.83 7.00 8.21
N LYS A 150 13.63 8.21 7.68
CA LYS A 150 12.88 9.28 8.33
C LYS A 150 11.65 9.57 7.46
N LEU A 151 10.48 9.59 8.08
CA LEU A 151 9.22 9.98 7.46
C LEU A 151 8.95 11.44 7.79
N ASP A 152 8.57 12.22 6.79
CA ASP A 152 8.18 13.61 7.02
C ASP A 152 6.87 13.68 7.81
N VAL A 153 5.83 13.06 7.25
CA VAL A 153 4.47 13.04 7.80
C VAL A 153 3.78 11.73 7.46
N GLY A 154 2.74 11.35 8.19
CA GLY A 154 1.86 10.25 7.80
C GLY A 154 0.74 10.01 8.81
N PHE A 155 -0.12 9.04 8.53
CA PHE A 155 -1.18 8.61 9.44
C PHE A 155 -0.81 7.29 10.10
N VAL A 156 -1.04 7.16 11.41
CA VAL A 156 -0.65 5.98 12.19
C VAL A 156 -1.80 5.35 12.96
N LYS A 157 -1.70 4.05 13.24
CA LYS A 157 -2.61 3.33 14.15
C LYS A 157 -2.25 3.70 15.60
N ASP A 158 -3.16 4.36 16.32
CA ASP A 158 -2.98 4.74 17.72
C ASP A 158 -3.56 3.68 18.66
N THR A 159 -2.72 3.12 19.53
CA THR A 159 -3.19 2.29 20.64
C THR A 159 -2.89 2.86 22.02
N LYS A 160 -2.13 3.98 22.16
CA LYS A 160 -1.73 4.71 23.40
C LYS A 160 -0.54 5.70 23.21
N ALA A 161 -0.18 6.10 22.00
CA ALA A 161 1.12 6.76 21.73
C ALA A 161 1.05 8.29 21.81
N GLY A 162 1.83 8.94 22.69
CA GLY A 162 1.96 10.39 22.79
C GLY A 162 2.87 11.03 21.73
N LYS A 163 2.98 12.38 21.70
CA LYS A 163 3.78 13.16 20.74
C LYS A 163 5.27 12.75 20.66
N HIS A 164 5.79 12.09 21.69
CA HIS A 164 7.18 11.64 21.79
C HIS A 164 7.38 10.12 21.66
N SER A 165 6.31 9.35 21.44
CA SER A 165 6.42 7.91 21.28
C SER A 165 7.27 7.58 20.04
N ARG A 166 8.19 6.62 20.19
CA ARG A 166 8.94 6.05 19.07
C ARG A 166 7.94 5.32 18.17
N CYS A 167 7.94 5.67 16.89
CA CYS A 167 7.07 5.02 15.91
C CYS A 167 7.83 3.90 15.19
N HIS A 168 7.09 2.86 14.81
CA HIS A 168 7.58 1.74 14.02
C HIS A 168 6.90 1.73 12.65
N TRP A 169 7.58 1.28 11.59
CA TRP A 169 7.00 1.22 10.23
C TRP A 169 5.73 0.37 10.15
N SER A 170 5.58 -0.61 11.05
CA SER A 170 4.34 -1.41 11.18
C SER A 170 3.14 -0.63 11.71
N GLN A 171 3.34 0.61 12.17
CA GLN A 171 2.28 1.51 12.63
C GLN A 171 1.92 2.58 11.60
N ILE A 172 2.74 2.80 10.57
CA ILE A 172 2.51 3.79 9.51
C ILE A 172 1.50 3.25 8.51
N LEU A 173 0.29 3.82 8.48
CA LEU A 173 -0.79 3.38 7.60
C LEU A 173 -0.74 4.08 6.24
N VAL A 174 -0.48 5.38 6.25
CA VAL A 174 -0.42 6.23 5.04
C VAL A 174 0.81 7.15 5.18
N PRO A 175 1.91 6.87 4.49
CA PRO A 175 3.07 7.76 4.48
C PRO A 175 2.80 9.02 3.64
N GLY A 176 3.42 10.12 4.04
CA GLY A 176 3.42 11.38 3.31
C GLY A 176 4.82 11.97 3.18
N GLU A 177 5.04 12.67 2.07
CA GLU A 177 6.29 13.34 1.74
C GLU A 177 6.04 14.85 1.55
N LEU A 178 6.91 15.69 2.12
CA LEU A 178 6.77 17.14 2.06
C LEU A 178 7.95 17.78 1.36
N LYS A 179 7.67 18.70 0.43
CA LYS A 179 8.68 19.54 -0.20
C LYS A 179 8.19 20.99 -0.18
N SER A 180 9.08 21.93 0.11
CA SER A 180 8.73 23.36 0.10
C SER A 180 8.50 23.92 -1.31
N ASN A 181 9.13 23.32 -2.32
CA ASN A 181 9.06 23.80 -3.70
C ASN A 181 8.03 23.00 -4.52
N PRO A 182 7.03 23.65 -5.15
CA PRO A 182 6.10 23.02 -6.09
C PRO A 182 6.76 22.19 -7.20
N SER A 183 7.91 22.64 -7.72
CA SER A 183 8.64 21.92 -8.79
C SER A 183 9.28 20.61 -8.31
N ALA A 184 9.09 20.25 -7.04
CA ALA A 184 9.51 18.98 -6.46
C ALA A 184 8.53 17.82 -6.69
N ASP A 185 7.33 18.10 -7.20
CA ASP A 185 6.37 17.10 -7.66
C ASP A 185 6.86 16.45 -8.98
N LYS A 186 7.91 15.64 -8.89
CA LYS A 186 8.48 14.91 -10.03
C LYS A 186 9.14 13.59 -9.61
N ALA A 187 9.28 12.69 -10.58
CA ALA A 187 9.77 11.33 -10.39
C ALA A 187 11.09 11.24 -9.63
N SER A 188 12.05 12.11 -9.92
CA SER A 188 13.39 12.08 -9.29
C SER A 188 13.46 12.74 -7.91
N MET A 189 12.35 13.25 -7.38
CA MET A 189 12.28 13.91 -6.08
C MET A 189 11.15 13.33 -5.23
N ALA A 190 10.04 14.06 -5.05
CA ALA A 190 9.00 13.67 -4.08
C ALA A 190 8.43 12.27 -4.32
N TRP A 191 8.31 11.84 -5.59
CA TRP A 191 7.70 10.54 -5.91
C TRP A 191 8.58 9.36 -5.49
N LEU A 192 9.90 9.45 -5.76
CA LEU A 192 10.86 8.44 -5.32
C LEU A 192 11.03 8.44 -3.80
N ASP A 193 11.01 9.62 -3.19
CA ASP A 193 11.10 9.78 -1.74
C ASP A 193 9.90 9.10 -1.04
N LEU A 194 8.67 9.35 -1.51
CA LEU A 194 7.48 8.65 -1.05
C LEU A 194 7.51 7.15 -1.36
N GLY A 195 8.01 6.76 -2.54
CA GLY A 195 8.21 5.37 -2.92
C GLY A 195 9.06 4.61 -1.89
N ARG A 196 10.13 5.23 -1.36
CA ARG A 196 10.90 4.61 -0.26
C ARG A 196 10.03 4.32 0.96
N TYR A 197 9.17 5.26 1.36
CA TYR A 197 8.28 5.06 2.50
C TYR A 197 7.28 3.94 2.24
N ALA A 198 6.72 3.87 1.03
CA ALA A 198 5.84 2.79 0.63
C ALA A 198 6.55 1.42 0.72
N ARG A 199 7.82 1.31 0.29
CA ARG A 199 8.64 0.09 0.46
C ARG A 199 8.74 -0.33 1.92
N GLU A 200 9.07 0.60 2.82
CA GLU A 200 9.22 0.30 4.25
C GLU A 200 7.89 -0.15 4.88
N VAL A 201 6.79 0.50 4.52
CA VAL A 201 5.43 0.10 4.95
C VAL A 201 5.10 -1.32 4.46
N LEU A 202 5.29 -1.60 3.17
CA LEU A 202 5.02 -2.93 2.56
C LEU A 202 5.93 -4.05 3.08
N THR A 203 7.10 -3.69 3.61
CA THR A 203 8.05 -4.62 4.23
C THR A 203 7.69 -4.90 5.68
N ALA A 204 7.31 -3.85 6.43
CA ALA A 204 6.98 -3.96 7.84
C ALA A 204 5.61 -4.60 8.10
N GLN A 205 4.67 -4.45 7.16
CA GLN A 205 3.30 -4.93 7.27
C GLN A 205 3.07 -6.04 6.23
N ASP A 206 3.17 -7.29 6.70
CA ASP A 206 3.22 -8.49 5.87
C ASP A 206 1.90 -8.89 5.23
N THR A 207 0.81 -8.20 5.57
CA THR A 207 -0.56 -8.42 5.07
C THR A 207 -1.04 -7.29 4.15
N ARG A 208 -0.14 -6.46 3.62
CA ARG A 208 -0.49 -5.33 2.72
C ARG A 208 -0.51 -5.75 1.26
N ARG A 209 -1.62 -5.51 0.58
CA ARG A 209 -1.77 -5.62 -0.88
C ARG A 209 -1.24 -4.38 -1.60
N PHE A 210 -1.57 -3.19 -1.06
CA PHE A 210 -1.11 -1.89 -1.58
C PHE A 210 -0.93 -0.87 -0.43
N VAL A 211 -0.35 0.29 -0.74
CA VAL A 211 -0.19 1.42 0.18
C VAL A 211 -0.66 2.70 -0.47
N LEU A 212 -1.60 3.38 0.18
CA LEU A 212 -1.93 4.78 -0.13
C LEU A 212 -0.91 5.71 0.53
N GLY A 213 -0.58 6.79 -0.15
CA GLY A 213 0.29 7.83 0.37
C GLY A 213 -0.03 9.19 -0.26
N PHE A 214 0.69 10.24 0.14
CA PHE A 214 0.52 11.55 -0.46
C PHE A 214 1.82 12.35 -0.51
N THR A 215 1.90 13.28 -1.46
CA THR A 215 2.95 14.29 -1.53
C THR A 215 2.34 15.66 -1.38
N ILE A 216 2.98 16.58 -0.67
CA ILE A 216 2.67 18.01 -0.69
C ILE A 216 3.94 18.77 -1.08
N CYS A 217 3.92 19.39 -2.26
CA CYS A 217 5.03 20.15 -2.82
C CYS A 217 4.62 21.62 -2.97
N GLY A 218 5.14 22.51 -2.12
CA GLY A 218 4.49 23.81 -1.89
C GLY A 218 3.08 23.58 -1.37
N SER A 219 2.07 24.21 -1.98
CA SER A 219 0.64 23.92 -1.69
C SER A 219 0.04 22.81 -2.56
N LEU A 220 0.83 22.23 -3.47
CA LEU A 220 0.32 21.24 -4.42
C LEU A 220 0.34 19.84 -3.81
N MET A 221 -0.85 19.26 -3.64
CA MET A 221 -1.03 17.91 -3.13
C MET A 221 -1.29 16.91 -4.26
N ARG A 222 -0.81 15.69 -4.06
CA ARG A 222 -1.12 14.53 -4.90
C ARG A 222 -1.25 13.28 -4.03
N VAL A 223 -2.27 12.49 -4.30
CA VAL A 223 -2.50 11.18 -3.65
C VAL A 223 -1.99 10.06 -4.53
N TRP A 224 -1.33 9.09 -3.90
CA TRP A 224 -0.62 7.97 -4.50
C TRP A 224 -1.17 6.63 -4.04
N ALA A 225 -1.12 5.63 -4.91
CA ALA A 225 -1.27 4.22 -4.58
C ALA A 225 -0.04 3.45 -5.10
N PHE A 226 0.65 2.76 -4.20
CA PHE A 226 1.77 1.87 -4.50
C PHE A 226 1.33 0.42 -4.35
N ASP A 227 1.50 -0.36 -5.41
CA ASP A 227 1.14 -1.77 -5.49
C ASP A 227 2.28 -2.60 -6.07
N ARG A 228 1.99 -3.82 -6.51
CA ARG A 228 3.02 -4.77 -6.98
C ARG A 228 3.48 -4.55 -8.42
N LEU A 229 2.94 -3.53 -9.09
CA LEU A 229 3.39 -3.05 -10.40
C LEU A 229 4.03 -1.65 -10.32
N GLY A 230 4.18 -1.06 -9.14
CA GLY A 230 4.78 0.26 -8.95
C GLY A 230 3.81 1.29 -8.37
N GLY A 231 3.96 2.55 -8.76
CA GLY A 231 3.16 3.67 -8.24
C GLY A 231 2.23 4.28 -9.29
N ILE A 232 0.97 4.55 -8.90
CA ILE A 232 0.02 5.37 -9.65
C ILE A 232 -0.50 6.52 -8.79
N ALA A 233 -0.91 7.61 -9.41
CA ALA A 233 -1.36 8.78 -8.67
C ALA A 233 -2.51 9.55 -9.32
N SER A 234 -3.29 10.19 -8.45
CA SER A 234 -4.30 11.20 -8.77
C SER A 234 -3.75 12.37 -9.60
N GLU A 235 -4.67 13.19 -10.11
CA GLU A 235 -4.38 14.58 -10.48
C GLU A 235 -3.82 15.37 -9.28
N GLN A 236 -2.91 16.29 -9.60
CA GLN A 236 -2.42 17.24 -8.60
C GLN A 236 -3.45 18.33 -8.43
N PHE A 237 -3.64 18.77 -7.19
CA PHE A 237 -4.51 19.88 -6.86
C PHE A 237 -3.81 20.81 -5.87
N ASP A 238 -4.13 22.11 -5.92
CA ASP A 238 -3.66 23.07 -4.95
C ASP A 238 -4.61 23.06 -3.75
N ILE A 239 -4.11 22.75 -2.55
CA ILE A 239 -4.94 22.65 -1.35
C ILE A 239 -5.61 23.98 -0.98
N ASN A 240 -5.03 25.10 -1.41
CA ASN A 240 -5.58 26.44 -1.18
C ASN A 240 -6.67 26.80 -2.21
N GLN A 241 -6.80 26.04 -3.30
CA GLN A 241 -7.84 26.26 -4.31
C GLN A 241 -8.92 25.18 -4.21
N ASP A 242 -8.51 23.91 -4.14
CA ASP A 242 -9.39 22.74 -4.01
C ASP A 242 -9.44 22.24 -2.56
N ARG A 243 -10.02 23.10 -1.73
CA ARG A 243 -10.17 22.90 -0.29
C ARG A 243 -11.08 21.73 0.07
N ARG A 244 -12.14 21.46 -0.71
CA ARG A 244 -13.05 20.33 -0.46
C ARG A 244 -12.32 19.02 -0.68
N GLN A 245 -11.54 18.92 -1.76
CA GLN A 245 -10.71 17.74 -2.01
C GLN A 245 -9.66 17.56 -0.90
N PHE A 246 -9.03 18.64 -0.41
CA PHE A 246 -8.09 18.56 0.71
C PHE A 246 -8.74 17.98 1.97
N VAL A 247 -9.84 18.57 2.44
CA VAL A 247 -10.59 18.09 3.64
C VAL A 247 -11.00 16.63 3.48
N SER A 248 -11.61 16.28 2.35
CA SER A 248 -12.06 14.91 2.05
C SER A 248 -10.89 13.91 2.04
N THR A 249 -9.72 14.32 1.55
CA THR A 249 -8.54 13.46 1.54
C THR A 249 -8.03 13.17 2.96
N ILE A 250 -7.92 14.19 3.81
CA ILE A 250 -7.44 14.01 5.19
C ILE A 250 -8.45 13.19 6.02
N LEU A 251 -9.75 13.50 5.92
CA LEU A 251 -10.81 12.71 6.57
C LEU A 251 -10.80 11.26 6.06
N GLY A 252 -10.65 11.05 4.77
CA GLY A 252 -10.56 9.73 4.17
C GLY A 252 -9.46 8.88 4.80
N PHE A 253 -8.24 9.42 4.95
CA PHE A 253 -7.15 8.69 5.61
C PHE A 253 -7.43 8.39 7.08
N LEU A 254 -8.12 9.29 7.79
CA LEU A 254 -8.54 9.06 9.17
C LEU A 254 -9.61 7.95 9.28
N TRP A 255 -10.46 7.78 8.27
CA TRP A 255 -11.68 6.97 8.36
C TRP A 255 -11.68 5.65 7.59
N MET A 256 -10.87 5.51 6.53
CA MET A 256 -10.83 4.29 5.71
C MET A 256 -10.74 3.04 6.59
N ASN A 257 -11.40 1.92 6.32
CA ASN A 257 -11.14 0.70 7.09
C ASN A 257 -9.78 0.06 6.71
N GLU A 258 -9.38 -1.04 7.36
CA GLU A 258 -8.09 -1.71 7.04
C GLU A 258 -8.05 -2.19 5.59
N GLU A 259 -9.13 -2.76 5.05
CA GLU A 259 -9.19 -3.20 3.66
C GLU A 259 -9.03 -2.03 2.67
N GLN A 260 -9.71 -0.90 2.92
CA GLN A 260 -9.61 0.31 2.10
C GLN A 260 -8.21 0.92 2.13
N LEU A 261 -7.50 0.78 3.24
CA LEU A 261 -6.10 1.17 3.31
C LEU A 261 -5.20 0.21 2.53
N GLY A 262 -5.65 -1.01 2.22
CA GLY A 262 -4.91 -2.01 1.47
C GLY A 262 -4.42 -3.21 2.29
N PHE A 263 -4.96 -3.45 3.49
CA PHE A 263 -4.76 -4.72 4.17
C PHE A 263 -5.56 -5.83 3.48
N ASP A 264 -5.02 -7.05 3.52
CA ASP A 264 -5.68 -8.26 3.03
C ASP A 264 -6.75 -8.73 4.03
N PRO A 265 -8.04 -8.70 3.66
CA PRO A 265 -9.12 -9.13 4.54
C PRO A 265 -9.19 -10.66 4.73
N THR A 266 -8.47 -11.45 3.93
CA THR A 266 -8.43 -12.92 4.07
C THR A 266 -7.50 -13.39 5.19
N ILE A 267 -6.57 -12.53 5.62
CA ILE A 267 -5.70 -12.77 6.77
C ILE A 267 -6.39 -12.20 8.01
N MET A 268 -7.12 -13.06 8.71
CA MET A 268 -7.98 -12.67 9.81
C MET A 268 -7.25 -12.76 11.15
N THR A 269 -7.80 -12.06 12.15
CA THR A 269 -7.35 -12.17 13.55
C THR A 269 -8.55 -12.40 14.46
N ALA A 270 -8.53 -13.48 15.23
CA ALA A 270 -9.53 -13.78 16.26
C ALA A 270 -8.84 -14.32 17.52
N ASN A 271 -9.33 -13.95 18.71
CA ASN A 271 -8.78 -14.40 19.99
C ASN A 271 -7.27 -14.16 20.18
N GLY A 272 -6.69 -13.18 19.46
CA GLY A 272 -5.25 -12.88 19.49
C GLY A 272 -4.40 -13.73 18.54
N GLU A 273 -5.02 -14.62 17.76
CA GLU A 273 -4.35 -15.46 16.77
C GLU A 273 -4.68 -15.00 15.36
N ARG A 274 -3.69 -15.05 14.47
CA ARG A 274 -3.88 -14.78 13.05
C ARG A 274 -4.12 -16.09 12.31
N PHE A 275 -5.00 -16.10 11.34
CA PHE A 275 -5.29 -17.29 10.53
C PHE A 275 -5.78 -16.92 9.13
N ILE A 276 -5.70 -17.89 8.24
CA ILE A 276 -6.42 -17.89 6.96
C ILE A 276 -7.42 -19.04 6.94
N GLU A 277 -8.45 -18.90 6.12
CA GLU A 277 -9.38 -19.98 5.80
C GLU A 277 -9.09 -20.48 4.38
N VAL A 278 -8.94 -21.79 4.23
CA VAL A 278 -8.68 -22.44 2.93
C VAL A 278 -9.75 -23.49 2.66
N ASN A 279 -10.13 -23.66 1.39
CA ASN A 279 -11.12 -24.68 1.02
C ASN A 279 -10.43 -25.94 0.50
N ARG A 280 -10.39 -26.98 1.33
CA ARG A 280 -9.70 -28.23 1.05
C ARG A 280 -10.64 -29.41 1.24
N ASN A 281 -10.66 -30.33 0.27
CA ASN A 281 -11.51 -31.52 0.28
C ASN A 281 -13.01 -31.26 0.50
N GLY A 282 -13.52 -30.10 0.05
CA GLY A 282 -14.93 -29.72 0.22
C GLY A 282 -15.29 -29.17 1.60
N SER A 283 -14.29 -28.92 2.46
CA SER A 283 -14.46 -28.28 3.77
C SER A 283 -13.55 -27.07 3.91
N THR A 284 -14.02 -26.07 4.66
CA THR A 284 -13.20 -24.93 5.06
C THR A 284 -12.33 -25.35 6.25
N GLU A 285 -11.01 -25.22 6.10
CA GLU A 285 -10.02 -25.45 7.14
C GLU A 285 -9.41 -24.11 7.58
N ARG A 286 -9.17 -23.94 8.89
CA ARG A 286 -8.41 -22.80 9.42
C ARG A 286 -6.94 -23.15 9.56
N ILE A 287 -6.09 -22.30 9.01
CA ILE A 287 -4.63 -22.43 9.13
C ILE A 287 -4.12 -21.28 9.99
N ILE A 288 -3.64 -21.60 11.18
CA ILE A 288 -3.13 -20.65 12.17
C ILE A 288 -1.73 -20.19 11.75
N ILE A 289 -1.51 -18.88 11.72
CA ILE A 289 -0.24 -18.25 11.36
C ILE A 289 0.59 -18.01 12.62
N ASP A 290 1.60 -18.85 12.84
CA ASP A 290 2.47 -18.78 14.01
C ASP A 290 3.45 -17.61 13.94
N LYS A 291 4.15 -17.49 12.80
CA LYS A 291 5.30 -16.60 12.69
C LYS A 291 5.63 -16.25 11.25
N LYS A 292 5.87 -14.96 10.98
CA LYS A 292 6.52 -14.51 9.74
C LYS A 292 7.94 -15.07 9.64
N MET A 293 8.20 -15.86 8.60
CA MET A 293 9.52 -16.42 8.32
C MET A 293 10.34 -15.49 7.44
N GLN A 294 9.76 -15.04 6.33
CA GLN A 294 10.43 -14.22 5.34
C GLN A 294 9.42 -13.26 4.70
N ARG A 295 9.89 -12.07 4.34
CA ARG A 295 9.15 -11.10 3.53
C ARG A 295 10.14 -10.46 2.56
N ALA A 296 9.87 -10.52 1.27
CA ALA A 296 10.68 -9.82 0.27
C ALA A 296 10.48 -8.29 0.43
N PRO A 297 11.54 -7.52 0.73
CA PRO A 297 11.40 -6.08 0.94
C PRO A 297 11.41 -5.33 -0.40
N CYS A 298 10.34 -5.49 -1.19
CA CYS A 298 10.11 -4.80 -2.46
C CYS A 298 8.67 -4.30 -2.58
N ILE A 299 8.50 -3.28 -3.41
CA ILE A 299 7.21 -2.76 -3.91
C ILE A 299 6.78 -3.64 -5.07
N ALA A 300 7.48 -3.54 -6.20
CA ALA A 300 7.09 -4.20 -7.44
C ALA A 300 7.69 -5.61 -7.58
N GLY A 301 6.93 -6.50 -8.21
CA GLY A 301 7.28 -7.91 -8.41
C GLY A 301 6.49 -8.85 -7.50
N ARG A 302 7.03 -10.07 -7.30
CA ARG A 302 6.29 -11.15 -6.61
C ARG A 302 5.95 -10.86 -5.15
N ALA A 303 6.73 -10.00 -4.50
CA ALA A 303 6.60 -9.64 -3.09
C ALA A 303 6.25 -10.87 -2.22
N THR A 304 7.09 -11.91 -2.28
CA THR A 304 6.82 -13.17 -1.57
C THR A 304 6.83 -12.98 -0.06
N THR A 305 5.82 -13.51 0.62
CA THR A 305 5.79 -13.69 2.08
C THR A 305 5.71 -15.16 2.41
N CYS A 306 6.49 -15.59 3.40
CA CYS A 306 6.37 -16.92 3.97
C CYS A 306 6.07 -16.85 5.46
N TRP A 307 5.09 -17.63 5.91
CA TRP A 307 4.79 -17.81 7.33
C TRP A 307 4.90 -19.27 7.73
N LYS A 308 5.40 -19.50 8.95
CA LYS A 308 5.21 -20.76 9.66
C LYS A 308 3.77 -20.81 10.14
N ALA A 309 3.13 -21.94 9.95
CA ALA A 309 1.73 -22.13 10.28
C ALA A 309 1.43 -23.58 10.68
N HIS A 310 0.20 -23.83 11.14
CA HIS A 310 -0.32 -25.17 11.39
C HIS A 310 -1.86 -25.18 11.21
N PRO A 311 -2.48 -26.33 10.91
CA PRO A 311 -3.94 -26.45 10.93
C PRO A 311 -4.49 -26.27 12.34
N GLU A 312 -5.62 -25.58 12.49
CA GLU A 312 -6.28 -25.39 13.79
C GLU A 312 -6.53 -26.75 14.48
N GLY A 313 -6.10 -26.87 15.73
CA GLY A 313 -6.19 -28.11 16.51
C GLY A 313 -5.11 -29.16 16.23
N GLN A 314 -4.16 -28.92 15.31
CA GLN A 314 -3.04 -29.83 14.98
C GLN A 314 -1.68 -29.10 15.00
N PRO A 315 -1.24 -28.56 16.15
CA PRO A 315 0.00 -27.77 16.25
C PRO A 315 1.29 -28.54 15.93
N GLU A 316 1.26 -29.87 15.97
CA GLU A 316 2.36 -30.75 15.57
C GLU A 316 2.56 -30.82 14.04
N MET A 317 1.51 -30.51 13.26
CA MET A 317 1.59 -30.48 11.80
C MET A 317 2.07 -29.11 11.32
N LEU A 318 3.38 -29.00 11.10
CA LEU A 318 3.98 -27.75 10.64
C LEU A 318 3.78 -27.54 9.14
N LEU A 319 3.26 -26.37 8.78
CA LEU A 319 3.09 -25.89 7.43
C LEU A 319 3.92 -24.62 7.19
N VAL A 320 4.15 -24.35 5.90
CA VAL A 320 4.63 -23.05 5.43
C VAL A 320 3.60 -22.50 4.47
N ILE A 321 2.97 -21.38 4.83
CA ILE A 321 2.16 -20.60 3.90
C ILE A 321 3.13 -19.75 3.09
N LYS A 322 3.07 -19.87 1.76
CA LYS A 322 3.76 -18.98 0.83
C LYS A 322 2.71 -18.18 0.07
N ASP A 323 2.73 -16.88 0.25
CA ASP A 323 1.92 -15.92 -0.50
C ASP A 323 2.82 -15.14 -1.48
N SER A 324 2.38 -14.99 -2.72
CA SER A 324 3.12 -14.22 -3.73
C SER A 324 2.25 -13.80 -4.89
N TRP A 325 2.53 -12.62 -5.43
CA TRP A 325 1.95 -12.13 -6.67
C TRP A 325 2.55 -12.86 -7.87
N GLN A 326 1.68 -13.31 -8.77
CA GLN A 326 2.06 -14.12 -9.92
C GLN A 326 1.59 -13.47 -11.21
N TYR A 327 2.48 -13.48 -12.21
CA TYR A 327 2.13 -13.13 -13.58
C TYR A 327 1.21 -14.21 -14.16
N PRO A 328 0.09 -13.84 -14.80
CA PRO A 328 -0.86 -14.81 -15.37
C PRO A 328 -0.24 -15.78 -16.38
N GLU A 329 0.89 -15.42 -17.00
CA GLU A 329 1.61 -16.23 -17.96
C GLU A 329 2.47 -17.34 -17.33
N ARG A 330 2.52 -17.43 -16.00
CA ARG A 330 3.32 -18.42 -15.27
C ARG A 330 2.44 -19.57 -14.78
N ASP A 331 2.98 -20.79 -14.83
CA ASP A 331 2.36 -21.97 -14.22
C ASP A 331 2.25 -21.80 -12.69
N GLU A 332 1.17 -22.31 -12.10
CA GLU A 332 0.93 -22.24 -10.67
C GLU A 332 1.96 -23.09 -9.90
N GLU A 333 2.65 -22.46 -8.95
CA GLU A 333 3.69 -23.15 -8.17
C GLU A 333 3.12 -24.32 -7.36
N GLY A 334 1.86 -24.22 -6.93
CA GLY A 334 1.18 -25.28 -6.18
C GLY A 334 0.96 -26.56 -6.99
N GLU A 335 0.75 -26.46 -8.30
CA GLU A 335 0.64 -27.60 -9.21
C GLU A 335 1.95 -28.37 -9.31
N LEU A 336 3.05 -27.63 -9.44
CA LEU A 336 4.40 -28.21 -9.46
C LEU A 336 4.74 -28.92 -8.14
N LEU A 337 4.38 -28.32 -7.00
CA LEU A 337 4.58 -28.95 -5.68
C LEU A 337 3.74 -30.21 -5.51
N ARG A 338 2.51 -30.22 -6.05
CA ARG A 338 1.64 -31.40 -6.04
C ARG A 338 2.26 -32.55 -6.83
N GLU A 339 2.69 -32.29 -8.07
CA GLU A 339 3.33 -33.29 -8.93
C GLU A 339 4.58 -33.91 -8.27
N VAL A 340 5.44 -33.08 -7.69
CA VAL A 340 6.66 -33.51 -6.99
C VAL A 340 6.34 -34.34 -5.74
N THR A 341 5.24 -34.01 -5.06
CA THR A 341 4.73 -34.76 -3.90
C THR A 341 4.22 -36.14 -4.31
N ASP A 342 3.42 -36.21 -5.36
CA ASP A 342 2.86 -37.47 -5.88
C ASP A 342 3.95 -38.41 -6.39
N LYS A 343 5.03 -37.86 -6.94
CA LYS A 343 6.22 -38.63 -7.37
C LYS A 343 7.13 -39.06 -6.21
N GLY A 344 6.81 -38.71 -4.97
CA GLY A 344 7.58 -39.10 -3.79
C GLY A 344 8.99 -38.52 -3.72
N VAL A 345 9.28 -37.44 -4.45
CA VAL A 345 10.63 -36.83 -4.48
C VAL A 345 11.02 -36.39 -3.07
N VAL A 346 12.20 -36.76 -2.59
CA VAL A 346 12.66 -36.44 -1.23
C VAL A 346 13.32 -35.05 -1.15
N ASN A 347 13.42 -34.49 0.06
CA ASN A 347 14.06 -33.20 0.35
C ASN A 347 13.40 -31.96 -0.30
N ILE A 348 12.11 -32.04 -0.66
CA ILE A 348 11.30 -30.90 -1.12
C ILE A 348 10.08 -30.77 -0.18
N ALA A 349 9.56 -29.54 -0.05
CA ALA A 349 8.32 -29.28 0.68
C ALA A 349 7.18 -30.14 0.12
N ARG A 350 6.35 -30.69 1.01
CA ARG A 350 5.20 -31.49 0.61
C ARG A 350 4.01 -30.58 0.34
N TYR A 351 3.30 -30.88 -0.74
CA TYR A 351 2.09 -30.19 -1.11
C TYR A 351 1.01 -30.40 -0.04
N TYR A 352 0.35 -29.30 0.34
CA TYR A 352 -0.78 -29.32 1.26
C TYR A 352 -2.04 -28.80 0.56
N HIS A 353 -1.95 -27.58 0.02
CA HIS A 353 -3.02 -26.87 -0.68
C HIS A 353 -2.42 -25.71 -1.49
N HIS A 354 -3.13 -25.23 -2.51
CA HIS A 354 -2.91 -23.93 -3.14
C HIS A 354 -4.24 -23.41 -3.66
N GLU A 355 -4.39 -22.09 -3.69
CA GLU A 355 -5.53 -21.40 -4.29
C GLU A 355 -5.14 -19.96 -4.63
N THR A 356 -5.91 -19.34 -5.53
CA THR A 356 -5.81 -17.91 -5.78
C THR A 356 -6.62 -17.18 -4.72
N VAL A 357 -6.01 -16.17 -4.08
CA VAL A 357 -6.68 -15.35 -3.07
C VAL A 357 -7.86 -14.63 -3.70
N GLN A 358 -9.03 -14.71 -3.07
CA GLN A 358 -10.24 -14.03 -3.53
C GLN A 358 -10.73 -12.99 -2.53
N ILE A 359 -11.00 -11.78 -3.02
CA ILE A 359 -11.55 -10.66 -2.27
C ILE A 359 -12.96 -10.42 -2.77
N HIS A 360 -13.95 -10.50 -1.87
CA HIS A 360 -15.37 -10.39 -2.21
C HIS A 360 -15.81 -11.32 -3.35
N GLY A 361 -15.23 -12.52 -3.44
CA GLY A 361 -15.55 -13.52 -4.46
C GLY A 361 -14.90 -13.31 -5.83
N ALA A 362 -13.95 -12.38 -5.95
CA ALA A 362 -13.17 -12.17 -7.16
C ALA A 362 -11.67 -12.31 -6.88
N ASP A 363 -10.91 -12.85 -7.84
CA ASP A 363 -9.47 -13.03 -7.74
C ASP A 363 -8.77 -11.71 -7.40
N ASP A 364 -7.86 -11.71 -6.43
CA ASP A 364 -7.11 -10.53 -5.98
C ASP A 364 -6.06 -10.12 -7.03
N ASP A 365 -6.52 -9.45 -8.09
CA ASP A 365 -5.66 -8.94 -9.14
C ASP A 365 -5.37 -7.43 -9.01
N ILE A 366 -4.24 -7.00 -9.57
CA ILE A 366 -3.82 -5.60 -9.47
C ILE A 366 -4.77 -4.65 -10.22
N ARG A 367 -5.31 -5.06 -11.35
CA ARG A 367 -6.09 -4.19 -12.24
C ARG A 367 -7.47 -3.89 -11.67
N ASN A 368 -8.21 -4.93 -11.28
CA ASN A 368 -9.60 -4.85 -10.88
C ASN A 368 -9.76 -4.72 -9.37
N ASN A 369 -8.95 -5.42 -8.56
CA ASN A 369 -9.11 -5.43 -7.11
C ASN A 369 -8.30 -4.31 -6.44
N VAL A 370 -7.01 -4.17 -6.77
CA VAL A 370 -6.13 -3.16 -6.15
C VAL A 370 -6.31 -1.77 -6.78
N ARG A 371 -6.29 -1.67 -8.10
CA ARG A 371 -6.46 -0.41 -8.86
C ARG A 371 -7.92 -0.11 -9.21
N ARG A 372 -8.86 -1.01 -8.90
CA ARG A 372 -10.30 -0.79 -9.05
C ARG A 372 -10.70 -0.33 -10.46
N GLY A 373 -10.02 -0.86 -11.47
CA GLY A 373 -10.29 -0.56 -12.89
C GLY A 373 -9.71 0.75 -13.42
N LEU A 374 -8.88 1.47 -12.65
CA LEU A 374 -8.22 2.69 -13.15
C LEU A 374 -7.38 2.39 -14.40
N ASP A 375 -7.70 3.11 -15.47
CA ASP A 375 -7.02 3.00 -16.75
C ASP A 375 -5.74 3.84 -16.76
N ILE A 376 -4.59 3.17 -16.59
CA ILE A 376 -3.29 3.84 -16.58
C ILE A 376 -2.96 4.54 -17.91
N THR A 377 -3.60 4.15 -19.00
CA THR A 377 -3.39 4.79 -20.32
C THR A 377 -3.94 6.21 -20.39
N GLN A 378 -4.78 6.59 -19.41
CA GLN A 378 -5.33 7.95 -19.27
C GLN A 378 -4.49 8.84 -18.34
N ALA A 379 -3.33 8.35 -17.87
CA ALA A 379 -2.41 9.17 -17.10
C ALA A 379 -1.91 10.36 -17.93
N ALA A 380 -1.71 11.50 -17.29
CA ALA A 380 -1.24 12.72 -17.94
C ALA A 380 0.17 12.58 -18.53
N ASN A 381 0.92 11.55 -18.10
CA ASN A 381 2.29 11.25 -18.51
C ASN A 381 2.45 9.87 -19.16
N TYR A 382 1.38 9.28 -19.73
CA TYR A 382 1.41 7.96 -20.37
C TYR A 382 2.32 7.90 -21.60
#